data_AF-A0A4U6W482-F1
#
_entry.id   AF-A0A4U6W482-F1
#
_cell.length_a   1.000
_cell.length_b   1.000
_cell.length_c   1.000
_cell.angle_alpha   90.00
_cell.angle_beta   90.00
_cell.angle_gamma   90.00
#
_symmetry.space_group_name_H-M   'P 1'
#
loop_
_entity.id
_entity.type
_entity.pdbx_description
1 polymer ?
#
loop_
_entity_poly.entity_id
_entity_poly.type
_entity_poly.pdbx_seq_one_letter_code
_entity_poly.pdbx_strand_id
1 'polypeptide(L)'
;MRASSTAHSTATTNPAASWGAKRTRTTAPGGRAAARSAGSGSCCARDWENLGGEGPAGLIAELVLASDVADYVRFRAVCRSWRRCSPEDPRDAVLDDRFLPPQWIMLDKACARARPGRHRFLNVSTGECIRMDLPELAGHKLLAVTPEGLLLLLHEPTLVVRLLNPLTRHLTDLPRLNELLQTRGYKSARSLHVYGVGLVADASAVAVCFSCPMVLAVAKPGDESWTVVDKEYMISTLPFAGRFY
;
A
#
# COMPACT_ATOMS: atom_id res chain seq x y z
N MET A 1 -68.42 18.90 -7.05
CA MET A 1 -68.55 19.74 -5.84
C MET A 1 -67.29 20.58 -5.71
N ARG A 2 -67.49 21.90 -5.52
CA ARG A 2 -66.62 22.94 -4.94
C ARG A 2 -65.11 23.01 -5.23
N ALA A 3 -64.74 24.25 -5.48
CA ALA A 3 -63.44 24.83 -5.74
C ALA A 3 -62.56 25.02 -4.50
N SER A 4 -61.35 25.52 -4.80
CA SER A 4 -60.51 26.44 -4.00
C SER A 4 -59.45 25.80 -3.10
N SER A 5 -58.29 26.41 -2.88
CA SER A 5 -57.36 27.25 -3.65
C SER A 5 -56.11 27.41 -2.76
N THR A 6 -54.95 27.69 -3.37
CA THR A 6 -53.82 28.52 -2.86
C THR A 6 -53.18 28.18 -1.50
N ALA A 7 -51.91 28.38 -1.24
CA ALA A 7 -50.68 28.74 -1.93
C ALA A 7 -49.61 28.71 -0.81
N HIS A 8 -48.32 28.63 -1.14
CA HIS A 8 -47.28 29.58 -0.69
C HIS A 8 -45.91 28.96 -1.02
N SER A 9 -45.37 29.39 -2.15
CA SER A 9 -43.95 29.30 -2.47
C SER A 9 -43.21 30.40 -1.71
N THR A 10 -42.15 30.04 -0.99
CA THR A 10 -41.12 30.97 -0.55
C THR A 10 -39.82 30.64 -1.28
N ALA A 11 -39.36 31.63 -2.05
CA ALA A 11 -38.08 31.63 -2.70
C ALA A 11 -36.98 32.00 -1.70
N THR A 12 -35.85 31.30 -1.75
CA THR A 12 -34.57 31.87 -1.32
C THR A 12 -33.47 31.43 -2.28
N THR A 13 -33.13 32.34 -3.17
CA THR A 13 -31.93 32.42 -4.00
C THR A 13 -30.66 32.52 -3.16
N ASN A 14 -29.59 31.80 -3.55
CA ASN A 14 -28.24 32.35 -3.71
C ASN A 14 -27.27 31.37 -4.41
N PRO A 15 -26.18 31.88 -5.03
CA PRO A 15 -25.85 31.53 -6.40
C PRO A 15 -24.65 30.57 -6.55
N ALA A 16 -24.60 29.94 -7.72
CA ALA A 16 -23.45 29.21 -8.24
C ALA A 16 -22.27 30.16 -8.52
N ALA A 17 -21.09 29.81 -8.02
CA ALA A 17 -19.85 30.51 -8.31
C ALA A 17 -19.39 30.20 -9.75
N SER A 18 -19.47 31.22 -10.61
CA SER A 18 -18.90 31.21 -11.96
C SER A 18 -17.39 31.45 -11.90
N TRP A 19 -16.59 30.51 -12.39
CA TRP A 19 -15.17 30.71 -12.62
C TRP A 19 -14.94 30.90 -14.11
N GLY A 20 -14.65 32.13 -14.52
CA GLY A 20 -14.27 32.45 -15.88
C GLY A 20 -13.67 33.83 -15.99
N ALA A 21 -12.34 33.90 -16.20
CA ALA A 21 -11.72 34.81 -17.16
C ALA A 21 -10.21 34.57 -17.26
N LYS A 22 -9.78 34.09 -18.44
CA LYS A 22 -8.42 34.22 -18.97
C LYS A 22 -8.04 35.70 -19.04
N ARG A 23 -6.80 36.04 -18.69
CA ARG A 23 -6.18 37.27 -19.17
C ARG A 23 -4.73 37.00 -19.59
N THR A 24 -4.53 37.01 -20.90
CA THR A 24 -3.25 37.08 -21.61
C THR A 24 -2.80 38.54 -21.66
N ARG A 25 -1.50 38.82 -21.50
CA ARG A 25 -0.89 40.01 -22.11
C ARG A 25 0.58 39.80 -22.46
N THR A 26 0.92 40.44 -23.56
CA THR A 26 1.97 40.22 -24.55
C THR A 26 3.34 40.81 -24.16
N THR A 27 4.37 40.32 -24.86
CA THR A 27 5.77 40.79 -25.00
C THR A 27 5.86 42.27 -25.43
N ALA A 28 6.95 43.04 -25.29
CA ALA A 28 8.37 42.83 -25.65
C ALA A 28 9.29 43.94 -25.03
N PRO A 29 10.47 44.30 -25.60
CA PRO A 29 11.81 43.83 -25.22
C PRO A 29 12.73 44.97 -24.69
N GLY A 30 13.88 44.62 -24.08
CA GLY A 30 14.91 45.61 -23.76
C GLY A 30 16.07 45.02 -22.99
N GLY A 31 17.21 44.82 -23.67
CA GLY A 31 18.40 44.23 -23.08
C GLY A 31 19.17 45.18 -22.15
N ARG A 32 19.92 44.58 -21.22
CA ARG A 32 21.25 45.02 -20.81
C ARG A 32 21.91 43.91 -20.02
N ALA A 33 22.98 43.37 -20.59
CA ALA A 33 23.95 42.57 -19.88
C ALA A 33 24.58 43.43 -18.77
N ALA A 34 24.62 42.91 -17.55
CA ALA A 34 25.47 43.46 -16.51
C ALA A 34 25.93 42.35 -15.56
N ALA A 35 27.24 42.13 -15.62
CA ALA A 35 28.12 41.68 -14.55
C ALA A 35 27.83 40.35 -13.86
N ARG A 36 28.56 39.34 -14.33
CA ARG A 36 29.21 38.36 -13.45
C ARG A 36 30.05 39.12 -12.41
N SER A 37 29.66 39.07 -11.15
CA SER A 37 30.57 39.26 -10.03
C SER A 37 30.56 37.98 -9.20
N ALA A 38 31.59 37.18 -9.42
CA ALA A 38 32.05 36.23 -8.43
C ALA A 38 32.41 37.01 -7.16
N GLY A 39 31.88 36.57 -6.03
CA GLY A 39 32.04 37.28 -4.76
C GLY A 39 31.72 36.39 -3.58
N SER A 40 32.62 35.43 -3.34
CA SER A 40 33.04 34.96 -2.02
C SER A 40 31.97 34.86 -0.93
N GLY A 41 31.39 33.67 -0.85
CA GLY A 41 30.57 33.26 0.28
C GLY A 41 30.07 31.83 0.10
N SER A 42 30.89 30.92 -0.42
CA SER A 42 30.64 29.49 -0.22
C SER A 42 30.88 29.24 1.27
N CYS A 43 29.89 29.58 2.09
CA CYS A 43 29.72 28.88 3.34
C CYS A 43 29.79 27.39 2.96
N CYS A 44 30.65 26.68 3.67
CA CYS A 44 30.77 25.23 3.66
C CYS A 44 29.48 24.59 4.19
N ALA A 45 28.33 24.98 3.62
CA ALA A 45 27.09 24.27 3.75
C ALA A 45 27.34 22.91 3.10
N ARG A 46 27.61 21.92 3.95
CA ARG A 46 27.65 20.52 3.55
C ARG A 46 26.34 20.27 2.82
N ASP A 47 26.44 20.02 1.53
CA ASP A 47 25.29 19.71 0.70
C ASP A 47 24.87 18.28 1.01
N TRP A 48 23.99 18.14 2.01
CA TRP A 48 23.42 16.85 2.39
C TRP A 48 22.65 16.22 1.23
N GLU A 49 22.11 17.01 0.29
CA GLU A 49 21.41 16.49 -0.88
C GLU A 49 22.38 15.85 -1.87
N ASN A 50 23.61 16.36 -1.93
CA ASN A 50 24.66 15.91 -2.82
C ASN A 50 25.70 15.01 -2.12
N LEU A 51 25.20 14.10 -1.28
CA LEU A 51 25.87 12.81 -1.06
C LEU A 51 25.93 11.95 -2.36
N GLY A 52 25.33 12.44 -3.46
CA GLY A 52 25.13 11.74 -4.73
C GLY A 52 26.30 11.87 -5.72
N GLY A 53 26.88 10.72 -6.03
CA GLY A 53 28.09 10.39 -6.79
C GLY A 53 28.47 8.94 -6.41
N GLU A 54 29.76 8.58 -6.32
CA GLU A 54 30.24 7.41 -5.54
C GLU A 54 30.18 7.67 -4.01
N GLY A 55 29.30 8.55 -3.55
CA GLY A 55 29.21 8.93 -2.13
C GLY A 55 28.54 7.86 -1.26
N PRO A 56 28.57 8.01 0.08
CA PRO A 56 28.10 6.98 1.01
C PRO A 56 26.58 6.77 0.98
N ALA A 57 25.81 7.58 0.25
CA ALA A 57 24.35 7.47 0.21
C ALA A 57 23.84 6.09 -0.19
N GLY A 58 24.49 5.42 -1.15
CA GLY A 58 24.15 4.04 -1.52
C GLY A 58 24.38 3.07 -0.37
N LEU A 59 25.55 3.13 0.28
CA LEU A 59 25.86 2.29 1.44
C LEU A 59 24.92 2.56 2.62
N ILE A 60 24.57 3.82 2.87
CA ILE A 60 23.59 4.19 3.89
C ILE A 60 22.24 3.57 3.54
N ALA A 61 21.81 3.63 2.27
CA ALA A 61 20.55 3.04 1.81
C ALA A 61 20.52 1.51 2.08
N GLU A 62 21.59 0.80 1.77
CA GLU A 62 21.71 -0.63 2.05
C GLU A 62 21.69 -0.94 3.56
N LEU A 63 22.41 -0.15 4.36
CA LEU A 63 22.45 -0.32 5.82
C LEU A 63 21.08 -0.07 6.48
N VAL A 64 20.35 0.97 6.06
CA VAL A 64 19.01 1.22 6.60
C VAL A 64 18.02 0.17 6.15
N LEU A 65 18.11 -0.33 4.90
CA LEU A 65 17.25 -1.41 4.41
C LEU A 65 17.48 -2.72 5.17
N ALA A 66 18.74 -3.05 5.45
CA ALA A 66 19.09 -4.22 6.26
C ALA A 66 18.58 -4.14 7.70
N SER A 67 18.28 -2.93 8.20
CA SER A 67 17.74 -2.70 9.53
C SER A 67 16.21 -2.69 9.56
N ASP A 68 15.59 -1.77 8.80
CA ASP A 68 14.13 -1.63 8.72
C ASP A 68 13.70 -1.01 7.38
N VAL A 69 12.74 -1.65 6.73
CA VAL A 69 12.10 -1.17 5.50
C VAL A 69 11.48 0.21 5.69
N ALA A 70 10.94 0.52 6.88
CA ALA A 70 10.40 1.84 7.19
C ALA A 70 11.47 2.94 7.05
N ASP A 71 12.68 2.68 7.54
CA ASP A 71 13.81 3.61 7.46
C ASP A 71 14.31 3.78 6.03
N TYR A 72 14.35 2.70 5.25
CA TYR A 72 14.67 2.78 3.83
C TYR A 72 13.65 3.62 3.04
N VAL A 73 12.35 3.45 3.29
CA VAL A 73 11.31 4.26 2.67
C VAL A 73 11.44 5.74 3.07
N ARG A 74 11.73 6.02 4.36
CA ARG A 74 11.99 7.38 4.85
C ARG A 74 13.23 8.00 4.17
N PHE A 75 14.32 7.24 4.04
CA PHE A 75 15.55 7.67 3.37
C PHE A 75 15.28 8.09 1.92
N ARG A 76 14.53 7.27 1.16
CA ARG A 76 14.12 7.58 -0.23
C ARG A 76 13.15 8.75 -0.35
N ALA A 77 12.50 9.16 0.74
CA ALA A 77 11.57 10.27 0.76
C ALA A 77 12.25 11.63 0.95
N VAL A 78 13.53 11.67 1.37
CA VAL A 78 14.26 12.92 1.67
C VAL A 78 14.39 13.80 0.43
N CYS A 79 15.06 13.32 -0.62
CA CYS A 79 15.22 14.06 -1.88
C CYS A 79 15.41 13.12 -3.08
N ARG A 80 15.36 13.68 -4.29
CA ARG A 80 15.52 12.91 -5.55
C ARG A 80 16.91 12.27 -5.69
N SER A 81 17.95 12.95 -5.22
CA SER A 81 19.33 12.44 -5.30
C SER A 81 19.50 11.19 -4.43
N TRP A 82 19.01 11.21 -3.20
CA TRP A 82 19.07 10.06 -2.29
C TRP A 82 18.26 8.88 -2.83
N ARG A 83 17.06 9.14 -3.36
CA ARG A 83 16.24 8.11 -4.02
C ARG A 83 16.95 7.45 -5.21
N ARG A 84 17.79 8.18 -5.95
CA ARG A 84 18.52 7.65 -7.10
C ARG A 84 19.75 6.83 -6.71
N CYS A 85 20.31 7.07 -5.53
CA CYS A 85 21.47 6.31 -5.04
C CYS A 85 21.08 4.89 -4.59
N SER A 86 19.79 4.63 -4.38
CA SER A 86 19.25 3.31 -4.13
C SER A 86 18.74 2.68 -5.43
N PRO A 87 19.36 1.62 -5.96
CA PRO A 87 19.07 1.10 -7.30
C PRO A 87 17.68 0.45 -7.42
N GLU A 88 17.10 -0.04 -6.32
CA GLU A 88 15.91 -0.89 -6.37
C GLU A 88 14.67 -0.17 -5.81
N ASP A 89 13.61 -0.06 -6.62
CA ASP A 89 12.33 0.43 -6.11
C ASP A 89 11.59 -0.68 -5.34
N PRO A 90 11.22 -0.46 -4.07
CA PRO A 90 10.39 -1.41 -3.32
C PRO A 90 9.07 -1.78 -3.99
N ARG A 91 8.62 -0.97 -4.96
CA ARG A 91 7.41 -1.21 -5.73
C ARG A 91 7.59 -2.15 -6.91
N ASP A 92 8.82 -2.44 -7.30
CA ASP A 92 9.12 -3.37 -8.40
C ASP A 92 9.55 -4.75 -7.87
N ALA A 93 9.87 -4.83 -6.58
CA ALA A 93 10.34 -6.03 -5.90
C ALA A 93 9.16 -6.89 -5.42
N VAL A 94 8.65 -7.75 -6.31
CA VAL A 94 7.56 -8.70 -6.00
C VAL A 94 8.05 -9.72 -4.98
N LEU A 95 7.51 -9.66 -3.77
CA LEU A 95 7.82 -10.57 -2.65
C LEU A 95 9.32 -10.71 -2.33
N ASP A 96 10.12 -9.67 -2.57
CA ASP A 96 11.52 -9.66 -2.14
C ASP A 96 11.61 -9.52 -0.61
N ASP A 97 12.24 -10.49 0.02
CA ASP A 97 12.41 -10.62 1.47
C ASP A 97 12.95 -9.35 2.14
N ARG A 98 13.81 -8.60 1.44
CA ARG A 98 14.42 -7.38 2.00
C ARG A 98 13.41 -6.28 2.24
N PHE A 99 12.29 -6.28 1.51
CA PHE A 99 11.23 -5.27 1.66
C PHE A 99 10.06 -5.75 2.52
N LEU A 100 10.12 -6.96 3.04
CA LEU A 100 9.10 -7.47 3.96
C LEU A 100 9.24 -6.76 5.32
N PRO A 101 8.12 -6.35 5.94
CA PRO A 101 8.14 -5.71 7.26
C PRO A 101 7.70 -6.66 8.40
N PRO A 102 8.44 -7.76 8.70
CA PRO A 102 7.99 -8.79 9.65
C PRO A 102 7.80 -8.28 11.09
N GLN A 103 8.45 -7.17 11.45
CA GLN A 103 8.33 -6.57 12.79
C GLN A 103 7.16 -5.60 12.91
N TRP A 104 6.47 -5.28 11.81
CA TRP A 104 5.41 -4.28 11.81
C TRP A 104 4.02 -4.90 11.87
N ILE A 105 3.28 -4.60 12.93
CA ILE A 105 1.90 -5.07 13.11
C ILE A 105 0.92 -3.92 12.96
N MET A 106 -0.16 -4.18 12.24
CA MET A 106 -1.30 -3.26 12.14
C MET A 106 -2.15 -3.34 13.41
N LEU A 107 -2.31 -2.22 14.12
CA LEU A 107 -3.09 -2.15 15.36
C LEU A 107 -4.60 -1.98 15.09
N ASP A 108 -4.95 -1.22 14.07
CA ASP A 108 -6.34 -0.81 13.79
C ASP A 108 -7.01 -1.73 12.77
N LYS A 109 -7.12 -3.02 13.09
CA LYS A 109 -7.67 -4.04 12.16
C LYS A 109 -9.18 -3.91 11.91
N ALA A 110 -9.93 -3.27 12.82
CA ALA A 110 -11.41 -3.33 12.81
C ALA A 110 -12.12 -2.05 13.28
N CYS A 111 -11.42 -0.93 13.47
CA CYS A 111 -12.02 0.19 14.19
C CYS A 111 -12.93 1.05 13.29
N ALA A 112 -14.25 0.85 13.39
CA ALA A 112 -15.30 1.70 12.81
C ALA A 112 -15.23 3.18 13.27
N ARG A 113 -14.39 3.51 14.26
CA ARG A 113 -14.13 4.87 14.76
C ARG A 113 -12.85 5.50 14.20
N ALA A 114 -12.03 4.78 13.44
CA ALA A 114 -10.88 5.37 12.77
C ALA A 114 -11.38 6.27 11.63
N ARG A 115 -10.72 7.41 11.39
CA ARG A 115 -10.97 8.15 10.15
C ARG A 115 -10.74 7.19 8.98
N PRO A 116 -11.61 7.20 7.95
CA PRO A 116 -11.44 6.33 6.80
C PRO A 116 -10.02 6.43 6.26
N GLY A 117 -9.31 5.30 6.25
CA GLY A 117 -8.01 5.18 5.61
C GLY A 117 -6.77 5.46 6.46
N ARG A 118 -6.86 5.94 7.72
CA ARG A 118 -5.66 6.14 8.56
C ARG A 118 -5.47 5.00 9.57
N HIS A 119 -4.35 4.28 9.44
CA HIS A 119 -4.04 3.08 10.20
C HIS A 119 -2.75 3.25 10.99
N ARG A 120 -2.71 2.69 12.21
CA ARG A 120 -1.50 2.62 13.03
C ARG A 120 -0.78 1.31 12.84
N PHE A 121 0.54 1.42 12.69
CA PHE A 121 1.46 0.29 12.67
C PHE A 121 2.46 0.44 13.82
N LEU A 122 2.76 -0.67 14.49
CA LEU A 122 3.71 -0.75 15.59
C LEU A 122 4.85 -1.67 15.17
N ASN A 123 6.08 -1.20 15.26
CA ASN A 123 7.25 -2.06 15.24
C ASN A 123 7.38 -2.72 16.62
N VAL A 124 7.25 -4.05 16.66
CA VAL A 124 7.26 -4.81 17.93
C VAL A 124 8.64 -4.91 18.58
N SER A 125 9.70 -4.73 17.80
CA SER A 125 11.09 -4.80 18.27
C SER A 125 11.57 -3.47 18.83
N THR A 126 11.22 -2.36 18.18
CA THR A 126 11.67 -1.01 18.58
C THR A 126 10.63 -0.24 19.41
N GLY A 127 9.37 -0.66 19.36
CA GLY A 127 8.24 0.08 19.94
C GLY A 127 7.82 1.32 19.12
N GLU A 128 8.43 1.55 17.95
CA GLU A 128 8.07 2.66 17.08
C GLU A 128 6.62 2.53 16.58
N CYS A 129 5.86 3.62 16.64
CA CYS A 129 4.49 3.65 16.14
C CYS A 129 4.34 4.69 15.02
N ILE A 130 3.93 4.23 13.83
CA ILE A 130 3.70 5.09 12.67
C ILE A 130 2.21 5.12 12.30
N ARG A 131 1.80 6.21 11.65
CA ARG A 131 0.44 6.39 11.13
C ARG A 131 0.51 6.53 9.62
N MET A 132 -0.27 5.72 8.91
CA MET A 132 -0.26 5.69 7.46
C MET A 132 -1.66 5.78 6.89
N ASP A 133 -1.78 6.54 5.81
CA ASP A 133 -3.00 6.57 5.02
C ASP A 133 -2.92 5.48 3.92
N LEU A 134 -3.77 4.44 4.00
CA LEU A 134 -3.80 3.29 3.09
C LEU A 134 -5.09 3.28 2.25
N PRO A 135 -5.19 4.11 1.20
CA PRO A 135 -6.35 4.12 0.31
C PRO A 135 -6.57 2.77 -0.41
N GLU A 136 -5.54 1.93 -0.53
CA GLU A 136 -5.59 0.61 -1.17
C GLU A 136 -6.54 -0.36 -0.43
N LEU A 137 -6.81 -0.12 0.85
CA LEU A 137 -7.78 -0.89 1.63
C LEU A 137 -9.24 -0.53 1.29
N ALA A 138 -9.49 0.61 0.66
CA ALA A 138 -10.84 1.02 0.30
C ALA A 138 -11.44 0.02 -0.71
N GLY A 139 -12.66 -0.43 -0.44
CA GLY A 139 -13.36 -1.41 -1.29
C GLY A 139 -12.83 -2.85 -1.17
N HIS A 140 -11.88 -3.12 -0.26
CA HIS A 140 -11.33 -4.45 -0.04
C HIS A 140 -11.64 -4.96 1.38
N LYS A 141 -11.88 -6.26 1.51
CA LYS A 141 -11.98 -6.97 2.78
C LYS A 141 -10.58 -7.43 3.19
N LEU A 142 -10.10 -7.00 4.37
CA LEU A 142 -8.89 -7.57 4.97
C LEU A 142 -9.20 -9.00 5.44
N LEU A 143 -8.55 -9.99 4.85
CA LEU A 143 -8.74 -11.39 5.19
C LEU A 143 -7.84 -11.83 6.34
N ALA A 144 -6.55 -11.51 6.26
CA ALA A 144 -5.54 -11.90 7.23
C ALA A 144 -4.27 -11.05 7.08
N VAL A 145 -3.34 -11.21 8.02
CA VAL A 145 -2.00 -10.60 8.00
C VAL A 145 -0.98 -11.73 8.04
N THR A 146 0.01 -11.69 7.16
CA THR A 146 1.08 -12.70 7.13
C THR A 146 2.08 -12.47 8.26
N PRO A 147 2.84 -13.49 8.69
CA PRO A 147 3.95 -13.31 9.63
C PRO A 147 4.99 -12.30 9.16
N GLU A 148 5.13 -12.14 7.85
CA GLU A 148 6.05 -11.20 7.19
C GLU A 148 5.51 -9.76 7.15
N GLY A 149 4.36 -9.50 7.77
CA GLY A 149 3.78 -8.15 7.89
C GLY A 149 2.97 -7.69 6.67
N LEU A 150 2.66 -8.59 5.73
CA LEU A 150 1.86 -8.28 4.56
C LEU A 150 0.35 -8.43 4.84
N LEU A 151 -0.48 -7.65 4.15
CA LEU A 151 -1.93 -7.66 4.30
C LEU A 151 -2.58 -8.44 3.16
N LEU A 152 -3.30 -9.52 3.47
CA LEU A 152 -4.07 -10.28 2.49
C LEU A 152 -5.45 -9.64 2.32
N LEU A 153 -5.72 -9.12 1.13
CA LEU A 153 -6.92 -8.37 0.78
C LEU A 153 -7.76 -9.14 -0.23
N LEU A 154 -9.07 -9.01 -0.13
CA LEU A 154 -10.04 -9.50 -1.10
C LEU A 154 -10.86 -8.35 -1.65
N HIS A 155 -10.86 -8.19 -2.97
CA HIS A 155 -11.85 -7.35 -3.63
C HIS A 155 -13.11 -8.17 -3.89
N GLU A 156 -14.12 -8.04 -3.03
CA GLU A 156 -15.34 -8.88 -3.09
C GLU A 156 -16.03 -8.90 -4.47
N PRO A 157 -16.15 -7.79 -5.23
CA PRO A 157 -16.85 -7.80 -6.51
C PRO A 157 -16.16 -8.63 -7.61
N THR A 158 -14.82 -8.62 -7.66
CA THR A 158 -14.06 -9.34 -8.71
C THR A 158 -13.45 -10.64 -8.22
N LEU A 159 -13.51 -10.89 -6.91
CA LEU A 159 -12.89 -12.03 -6.24
C LEU A 159 -11.37 -12.11 -6.43
N VAL A 160 -10.72 -11.00 -6.80
CA VAL A 160 -9.26 -10.94 -6.88
C VAL A 160 -8.69 -10.85 -5.46
N VAL A 161 -7.67 -11.65 -5.21
CA VAL A 161 -6.92 -11.62 -3.96
C VAL A 161 -5.67 -10.79 -4.21
N ARG A 162 -5.32 -9.96 -3.23
CA ARG A 162 -4.20 -9.03 -3.32
C ARG A 162 -3.37 -9.12 -2.08
N LEU A 163 -2.07 -9.10 -2.23
CA LEU A 163 -1.14 -8.96 -1.13
C LEU A 163 -0.60 -7.54 -1.13
N LEU A 164 -0.78 -6.83 -0.02
CA LEU A 164 -0.33 -5.45 0.15
C LEU A 164 0.83 -5.40 1.14
N ASN A 165 1.95 -4.85 0.70
CA ASN A 165 2.99 -4.38 1.61
C ASN A 165 2.61 -2.98 2.12
N PRO A 166 2.27 -2.82 3.42
CA PRO A 166 1.75 -1.54 3.92
C PRO A 166 2.80 -0.42 3.90
N LEU A 167 4.09 -0.74 4.03
CA LEU A 167 5.16 0.27 4.10
C LEU A 167 5.56 0.77 2.72
N THR A 168 5.68 -0.14 1.76
CA THR A 168 6.09 0.20 0.38
C THR A 168 4.91 0.60 -0.50
N ARG A 169 3.69 0.23 -0.06
CA ARG A 169 2.43 0.30 -0.83
C ARG A 169 2.46 -0.53 -2.11
N HIS A 170 3.36 -1.51 -2.19
CA HIS A 170 3.37 -2.45 -3.30
C HIS A 170 2.18 -3.40 -3.16
N LEU A 171 1.47 -3.59 -4.28
CA LEU A 171 0.31 -4.45 -4.37
C LEU A 171 0.62 -5.57 -5.37
N THR A 172 0.51 -6.80 -4.91
CA THR A 172 0.72 -7.99 -5.72
C THR A 172 -0.61 -8.67 -5.95
N ASP A 173 -1.03 -8.77 -7.22
CA ASP A 173 -2.24 -9.49 -7.60
C ASP A 173 -1.98 -11.01 -7.54
N LEU A 174 -2.90 -11.73 -6.91
CA LEU A 174 -2.97 -13.19 -6.86
C LEU A 174 -4.19 -13.68 -7.67
N PRO A 175 -4.26 -14.98 -7.99
CA PRO A 175 -5.39 -15.52 -8.75
C PRO A 175 -6.74 -15.24 -8.09
N ARG A 176 -7.80 -15.24 -8.90
CA ARG A 176 -9.16 -15.04 -8.39
C ARG A 176 -9.66 -16.28 -7.65
N LEU A 177 -10.55 -16.08 -6.68
CA LEU A 177 -11.16 -17.19 -5.91
C LEU A 177 -12.41 -17.78 -6.57
N ASN A 178 -12.78 -17.35 -7.78
CA ASN A 178 -14.00 -17.80 -8.48
C ASN A 178 -14.04 -19.33 -8.65
N GLU A 179 -13.00 -19.93 -9.21
CA GLU A 179 -12.94 -21.38 -9.47
C GLU A 179 -12.97 -22.18 -8.16
N LEU A 180 -12.23 -21.72 -7.16
CA LEU A 180 -12.14 -22.34 -5.84
C LEU A 180 -13.49 -22.30 -5.10
N LEU A 181 -14.22 -21.19 -5.17
CA LEU A 181 -15.56 -21.05 -4.58
C LEU A 181 -16.60 -21.88 -5.35
N GLN A 182 -16.58 -21.86 -6.68
CA GLN A 182 -17.52 -22.62 -7.52
C GLN A 182 -17.40 -24.12 -7.30
N THR A 183 -16.17 -24.64 -7.28
CA THR A 183 -15.88 -26.07 -7.05
C THR A 183 -16.46 -26.57 -5.71
N ARG A 184 -16.61 -25.68 -4.73
CA ARG A 184 -17.11 -25.99 -3.39
C ARG A 184 -18.58 -25.56 -3.18
N GLY A 185 -19.25 -25.06 -4.21
CA GLY A 185 -20.67 -24.67 -4.15
C GLY A 185 -20.95 -23.35 -3.41
N TYR A 186 -19.93 -22.52 -3.18
CA TYR A 186 -20.09 -21.23 -2.51
C TYR A 186 -20.50 -20.15 -3.50
N LYS A 187 -21.60 -19.45 -3.21
CA LYS A 187 -22.18 -18.41 -4.08
C LYS A 187 -21.65 -17.00 -3.79
N SER A 188 -20.91 -16.82 -2.69
CA SER A 188 -20.43 -15.52 -2.25
C SER A 188 -19.15 -15.65 -1.44
N ALA A 189 -18.25 -14.68 -1.59
CA ALA A 189 -17.05 -14.57 -0.76
C ALA A 189 -17.28 -13.82 0.57
N ARG A 190 -18.52 -13.37 0.86
CA ARG A 190 -18.84 -12.72 2.14
C ARG A 190 -18.51 -13.59 3.35
N SER A 191 -18.76 -14.90 3.24
CA SER A 191 -18.46 -15.90 4.26
C SER A 191 -17.01 -16.37 4.25
N LEU A 192 -16.16 -15.82 3.37
CA LEU A 192 -14.78 -16.23 3.27
C LEU A 192 -13.99 -15.73 4.47
N HIS A 193 -13.34 -16.66 5.14
CA HIS A 193 -12.52 -16.45 6.31
C HIS A 193 -11.26 -17.31 6.18
N VAL A 194 -10.18 -16.86 6.81
CA VAL A 194 -8.84 -17.44 6.70
C VAL A 194 -8.38 -17.84 8.10
N TYR A 195 -7.96 -19.10 8.28
CA TYR A 195 -7.35 -19.57 9.51
C TYR A 195 -5.88 -19.15 9.60
N GLY A 196 -5.19 -19.09 8.46
CA GLY A 196 -3.81 -18.62 8.38
C GLY A 196 -3.37 -18.34 6.95
N VAL A 197 -2.38 -17.46 6.85
CA VAL A 197 -1.73 -17.04 5.61
C VAL A 197 -0.25 -16.79 5.88
N GLY A 198 0.60 -17.05 4.90
CA GLY A 198 2.04 -16.98 5.03
C GLY A 198 2.72 -17.19 3.69
N LEU A 199 3.94 -16.70 3.60
CA LEU A 199 4.77 -16.91 2.44
C LEU A 199 5.43 -18.30 2.52
N VAL A 200 5.55 -18.97 1.37
CA VAL A 200 6.18 -20.29 1.22
C VAL A 200 7.09 -20.30 0.01
N ALA A 201 7.94 -21.34 -0.07
CA ALA A 201 8.92 -21.51 -1.14
C ALA A 201 9.80 -20.27 -1.30
N ASP A 202 10.51 -19.89 -0.23
CA ASP A 202 11.44 -18.76 -0.19
C ASP A 202 10.78 -17.45 -0.66
N ALA A 203 9.61 -17.17 -0.08
CA ALA A 203 8.76 -16.02 -0.39
C ALA A 203 8.29 -15.87 -1.85
N SER A 204 8.42 -16.89 -2.69
CA SER A 204 7.92 -16.84 -4.07
C SER A 204 6.43 -17.17 -4.22
N ALA A 205 5.79 -17.72 -3.18
CA ALA A 205 4.39 -18.13 -3.20
C ALA A 205 3.66 -17.79 -1.90
N VAL A 206 2.34 -17.73 -1.97
CA VAL A 206 1.45 -17.47 -0.84
C VAL A 206 0.60 -18.70 -0.59
N ALA A 207 0.64 -19.24 0.62
CA ALA A 207 -0.31 -20.26 1.05
C ALA A 207 -1.40 -19.62 1.91
N VAL A 208 -2.64 -20.05 1.70
CA VAL A 208 -3.81 -19.58 2.44
C VAL A 208 -4.63 -20.78 2.87
N CYS A 209 -4.88 -20.90 4.18
CA CYS A 209 -5.84 -21.84 4.72
C CYS A 209 -7.18 -21.15 4.91
N PHE A 210 -8.13 -21.46 4.03
CA PHE A 210 -9.48 -20.91 4.09
C PHE A 210 -10.35 -21.75 5.01
N SER A 211 -10.98 -21.14 6.01
CA SER A 211 -11.98 -21.82 6.84
C SER A 211 -13.29 -22.06 6.09
N CYS A 212 -13.56 -21.25 5.08
CA CYS A 212 -14.62 -21.43 4.10
C CYS A 212 -14.00 -21.09 2.74
N PRO A 213 -13.73 -22.08 1.86
CA PRO A 213 -14.39 -23.38 1.80
C PRO A 213 -13.61 -24.59 2.37
N MET A 214 -12.87 -24.43 3.47
CA MET A 214 -12.10 -25.51 4.12
C MET A 214 -11.06 -26.12 3.16
N VAL A 215 -10.15 -25.27 2.68
CA VAL A 215 -9.07 -25.70 1.78
C VAL A 215 -7.78 -24.97 2.11
N LEU A 216 -6.66 -25.69 1.99
CA LEU A 216 -5.34 -25.10 1.89
C LEU A 216 -5.01 -24.92 0.41
N ALA A 217 -4.81 -23.68 -0.01
CA ALA A 217 -4.46 -23.36 -1.38
C ALA A 217 -3.17 -22.53 -1.45
N VAL A 218 -2.40 -22.73 -2.51
CA VAL A 218 -1.15 -22.04 -2.78
C VAL A 218 -1.25 -21.36 -4.14
N ALA A 219 -0.71 -20.15 -4.24
CA ALA A 219 -0.56 -19.45 -5.51
C ALA A 219 0.69 -18.58 -5.52
N LYS A 220 1.29 -18.44 -6.69
CA LYS A 220 2.36 -17.48 -6.97
C LYS A 220 1.77 -16.22 -7.63
N PRO A 221 2.42 -15.06 -7.46
CA PRO A 221 2.14 -13.91 -8.29
C PRO A 221 2.25 -14.28 -9.78
N GLY A 222 1.22 -13.97 -10.56
CA GLY A 222 1.17 -14.29 -12.00
C GLY A 222 0.55 -15.65 -12.35
N ASP A 223 0.22 -16.50 -11.38
CA ASP A 223 -0.55 -17.71 -11.63
C ASP A 223 -1.97 -17.36 -12.14
N GLU A 224 -2.55 -18.22 -12.97
CA GLU A 224 -3.93 -18.06 -13.45
C GLU A 224 -4.97 -18.55 -12.43
N SER A 225 -4.63 -19.57 -11.63
CA SER A 225 -5.54 -20.23 -10.69
C SER A 225 -4.83 -20.66 -9.40
N TRP A 226 -5.62 -20.90 -8.35
CA TRP A 226 -5.12 -21.41 -7.07
C TRP A 226 -4.90 -22.91 -7.13
N THR A 227 -3.74 -23.37 -6.65
CA THR A 227 -3.46 -24.80 -6.50
C THR A 227 -3.95 -25.27 -5.13
N VAL A 228 -4.96 -26.14 -5.09
CA VAL A 228 -5.46 -26.73 -3.84
C VAL A 228 -4.55 -27.87 -3.41
N VAL A 229 -3.87 -27.69 -2.28
CA VAL A 229 -2.92 -28.66 -1.72
C VAL A 229 -3.63 -29.63 -0.79
N ASP A 230 -4.57 -29.13 0.02
CA ASP A 230 -5.33 -29.94 0.96
C ASP A 230 -6.81 -29.53 0.97
N LYS A 231 -7.66 -30.53 1.14
CA LYS A 231 -9.12 -30.46 1.18
C LYS A 231 -9.69 -30.95 2.52
N GLU A 232 -8.84 -31.41 3.44
CA GLU A 232 -9.21 -31.88 4.77
C GLU A 232 -9.54 -30.71 5.72
N TYR A 233 -10.24 -31.06 6.80
CA TYR A 233 -10.72 -30.10 7.78
C TYR A 233 -9.57 -29.62 8.68
N MET A 234 -8.83 -28.60 8.24
CA MET A 234 -7.85 -27.90 9.08
C MET A 234 -8.56 -26.87 9.96
N ILE A 235 -8.51 -27.06 11.28
CA ILE A 235 -9.10 -26.15 12.27
C ILE A 235 -8.17 -25.01 12.71
N SER A 236 -6.88 -25.15 12.43
CA SER A 236 -5.84 -24.20 12.79
C SER A 236 -4.67 -24.37 11.84
N THR A 237 -3.99 -23.26 11.56
CA THR A 237 -2.73 -23.26 10.83
C THR A 237 -1.79 -22.24 11.44
N LEU A 238 -0.55 -22.65 11.68
CA LEU A 238 0.51 -21.76 12.13
C LEU A 238 1.53 -21.59 11.00
N PRO A 239 1.55 -20.43 10.33
CA PRO A 239 2.64 -20.08 9.42
C PRO A 239 3.86 -19.66 10.25
N PHE A 240 4.96 -20.41 10.15
CA PHE A 240 6.22 -20.14 10.86
C PHE A 240 7.42 -20.53 10.00
N ALA A 241 8.39 -19.61 9.86
CA ALA A 241 9.64 -19.83 9.14
C ALA A 241 9.45 -20.42 7.72
N GLY A 242 8.52 -19.86 6.95
CA GLY A 242 8.23 -20.29 5.58
C GLY A 242 7.49 -21.64 5.46
N ARG A 243 6.94 -22.15 6.57
CA ARG A 243 6.22 -23.43 6.64
C ARG A 243 4.86 -23.25 7.28
N PHE A 244 3.93 -24.13 6.91
CA PHE A 244 2.62 -24.25 7.52
C PHE A 244 2.56 -25.50 8.39
N TYR A 245 2.11 -25.33 9.62
CA TYR A 245 1.90 -26.39 10.61
C TYR A 245 0.43 -26.46 11.01
#